data_AF-A0A1E3QXZ2-F1
#
_entry.id   AF-A0A1E3QXZ2-F1
#
_cell.length_a   1.000
_cell.length_b   1.000
_cell.length_c   1.000
_cell.angle_alpha   90.00
_cell.angle_beta   90.00
_cell.angle_gamma   90.00
#
_symmetry.space_group_name_H-M   'P 1'
#
loop_
_entity.id
_entity.type
_entity.pdbx_description
1 polymer ?
#
loop_
_entity_poly.entity_id
_entity_poly.type
_entity_poly.pdbx_seq_one_letter_code
_entity_poly.pdbx_strand_id
1 'polypeptide(L)'
;MSVSPVYSNVTWPTNANPSPYEIMNIPRTDFNKITLKKNYVRFAKLYHPDLSRAREIQHHTGRVLDQRTKDERFKIITNAYHLLRDERKKRQYDLYSIGWAEASYQTRPHSTAGYSKAQDAKYWNAGNWDDYRKAEGPRVDPAAARAENMKMVYLLLAAALVSCAAQILVAQRDVEDALRLAWEMEKFARSDLREARDNYGYGLERDERISRFLGHRRFNNHGNRTSALMEAETEDLKVLDELKM
;
A
#
# COMPACT_ATOMS: atom_id res chain seq x y z
N MET A 1 36.62 -3.60 -53.36
CA MET A 1 37.01 -3.98 -51.99
C MET A 1 36.73 -2.78 -51.07
N SER A 2 35.53 -2.70 -50.52
CA SER A 2 35.22 -1.67 -49.51
C SER A 2 35.79 -2.14 -48.17
N VAL A 3 36.83 -1.47 -47.67
CA VAL A 3 37.41 -1.74 -46.35
C VAL A 3 36.35 -1.36 -45.31
N SER A 4 35.73 -2.38 -44.68
CA SER A 4 34.81 -2.13 -43.57
C SER A 4 35.57 -1.44 -42.44
N PRO A 5 35.05 -0.35 -41.86
CA PRO A 5 35.74 0.34 -40.77
C PRO A 5 35.86 -0.58 -39.55
N VAL A 6 37.09 -0.87 -39.14
CA VAL A 6 37.40 -1.63 -37.93
C VAL A 6 37.18 -0.73 -36.73
N TYR A 7 36.23 -1.10 -35.86
CA TYR A 7 36.01 -0.40 -34.59
C TYR A 7 36.86 -1.06 -33.50
N SER A 8 38.05 -0.51 -33.23
CA SER A 8 39.10 -1.15 -32.43
C SER A 8 39.04 -0.94 -30.91
N ASN A 9 38.06 -0.21 -30.37
CA ASN A 9 38.01 0.09 -28.93
C ASN A 9 36.58 0.16 -28.39
N VAL A 10 35.83 -0.95 -28.46
CA VAL A 10 34.57 -1.05 -27.71
C VAL A 10 34.89 -1.57 -26.30
N THR A 11 34.82 -0.67 -25.31
CA THR A 11 34.99 -0.97 -23.89
C THR A 11 33.85 -1.85 -23.39
N TRP A 12 33.96 -3.15 -23.63
CA TRP A 12 33.09 -4.15 -23.03
C TRP A 12 33.67 -4.58 -21.68
N PRO A 13 32.85 -4.77 -20.62
CA PRO A 13 33.35 -5.18 -19.33
C PRO A 13 34.02 -6.55 -19.37
N THR A 14 35.17 -6.66 -18.70
CA THR A 14 35.94 -7.90 -18.54
C THR A 14 35.49 -8.74 -17.36
N ASN A 15 34.65 -8.18 -16.49
CA ASN A 15 34.15 -8.87 -15.31
C ASN A 15 33.26 -10.05 -15.70
N ALA A 16 33.35 -11.15 -14.94
CA ALA A 16 32.56 -12.35 -15.18
C ALA A 16 31.04 -12.11 -15.03
N ASN A 17 30.66 -11.22 -14.10
CA ASN A 17 29.27 -10.84 -13.85
C ASN A 17 29.12 -9.30 -13.92
N PRO A 18 29.10 -8.70 -15.12
CA PRO A 18 29.06 -7.25 -15.24
C PRO A 18 27.72 -6.70 -14.75
N SER A 19 27.76 -5.54 -14.10
CA SER A 19 26.53 -4.86 -13.68
C SER A 19 25.85 -4.16 -14.86
N PRO A 20 24.52 -3.89 -14.80
CA PRO A 20 23.81 -3.13 -15.83
C PRO A 20 24.46 -1.76 -16.08
N TYR A 21 24.97 -1.13 -15.03
CA TYR A 21 25.66 0.15 -15.08
C TYR A 21 26.99 0.06 -15.84
N GLU A 22 27.73 -1.03 -15.62
CA GLU A 22 29.02 -1.31 -16.26
C GLU A 22 28.87 -1.60 -17.76
N ILE A 23 27.85 -2.38 -18.14
CA ILE A 23 27.50 -2.64 -19.54
C ILE A 23 27.11 -1.36 -20.26
N MET A 24 26.35 -0.50 -19.59
CA MET A 24 25.94 0.79 -20.16
C MET A 24 27.05 1.84 -20.11
N ASN A 25 28.22 1.51 -19.52
CA ASN A 25 29.36 2.39 -19.33
C ASN A 25 28.98 3.71 -18.63
N ILE A 26 28.24 3.60 -17.52
CA ILE A 26 27.76 4.72 -16.71
C ILE A 26 28.10 4.42 -15.24
N PRO A 27 28.82 5.31 -14.53
CA PRO A 27 29.06 5.12 -13.10
C PRO A 27 27.74 5.26 -12.33
N ARG A 28 27.58 4.48 -11.26
CA ARG A 28 26.36 4.49 -10.42
C ARG A 28 26.06 5.88 -9.83
N THR A 29 27.10 6.65 -9.50
CA THR A 29 26.99 7.99 -8.90
C THR A 29 26.43 9.02 -9.88
N ASP A 30 26.78 8.94 -11.16
CA ASP A 30 26.44 9.96 -12.16
C ASP A 30 25.34 9.48 -13.11
N PHE A 31 24.43 8.65 -12.59
CA PHE A 31 23.36 8.08 -13.40
C PHE A 31 22.39 9.16 -13.90
N ASN A 32 22.29 9.28 -15.23
CA ASN A 32 21.33 10.17 -15.89
C ASN A 32 20.61 9.42 -17.02
N LYS A 33 19.29 9.59 -17.14
CA LYS A 33 18.48 8.97 -18.21
C LYS A 33 18.90 9.42 -19.61
N ILE A 34 19.41 10.65 -19.74
CA ILE A 34 19.90 11.21 -21.01
C ILE A 34 21.17 10.47 -21.45
N THR A 35 22.12 10.26 -20.54
CA THR A 35 23.36 9.52 -20.81
C THR A 35 23.07 8.04 -21.07
N LEU A 36 22.12 7.44 -20.34
CA LEU A 36 21.62 6.09 -20.58
C LEU A 36 21.09 5.91 -22.01
N LYS A 37 20.21 6.81 -22.47
CA LYS A 37 19.67 6.75 -23.84
C LYS A 37 20.76 6.96 -24.89
N LYS A 38 21.67 7.91 -24.66
CA LYS A 38 22.80 8.18 -25.57
C LYS A 38 23.70 6.96 -25.74
N ASN A 39 24.07 6.31 -24.64
CA ASN A 39 24.91 5.12 -24.65
C ASN A 39 24.18 3.92 -25.27
N TYR A 40 22.88 3.74 -24.97
CA TYR A 40 22.07 2.71 -25.61
C TYR A 40 22.04 2.85 -27.13
N VAL A 41 21.75 4.05 -27.65
CA VAL A 41 21.73 4.28 -29.10
C VAL A 41 23.10 4.03 -29.73
N ARG A 42 24.19 4.42 -29.05
CA ARG A 42 25.56 4.14 -29.50
C ARG A 42 25.83 2.64 -29.58
N PHE A 43 25.51 1.88 -28.54
CA PHE A 43 25.73 0.43 -28.50
C PHE A 43 24.80 -0.33 -29.45
N ALA A 44 23.54 0.08 -29.59
CA ALA A 44 22.62 -0.47 -30.57
C ALA A 44 23.18 -0.30 -31.99
N LYS A 45 23.66 0.89 -32.35
CA LYS A 45 24.30 1.12 -33.66
C LYS A 45 25.53 0.24 -33.92
N LEU A 46 26.22 -0.21 -32.87
CA LEU A 46 27.39 -1.08 -32.97
C LEU A 46 27.02 -2.56 -33.06
N TYR A 47 26.10 -3.02 -32.20
CA TYR A 47 25.81 -4.44 -32.01
C TYR A 47 24.50 -4.92 -32.63
N HIS A 48 23.70 -4.05 -33.26
CA HIS A 48 22.45 -4.45 -33.90
C HIS A 48 22.69 -5.57 -34.93
N PRO A 49 21.90 -6.66 -34.92
CA PRO A 49 22.16 -7.86 -35.74
C PRO A 49 22.21 -7.59 -37.25
N ASP A 50 21.54 -6.54 -37.71
CA ASP A 50 21.53 -6.13 -39.12
C ASP A 50 22.80 -5.35 -39.52
N LEU A 51 23.29 -4.45 -38.64
CA LEU A 51 24.46 -3.63 -38.93
C LEU A 51 25.78 -4.33 -38.58
N SER A 52 25.76 -5.24 -37.61
CA SER A 52 26.94 -5.87 -37.05
C SER A 52 27.52 -6.98 -37.94
N ARG A 53 26.71 -7.52 -38.87
CA ARG A 53 27.14 -8.52 -39.87
C ARG A 53 28.18 -7.99 -40.84
N ALA A 54 28.05 -6.72 -41.25
CA ALA A 54 28.99 -6.07 -42.17
C ALA A 54 30.21 -5.45 -41.45
N ARG A 55 30.24 -5.49 -40.11
CA ARG A 55 31.25 -4.79 -39.29
C ARG A 55 32.14 -5.76 -38.53
N GLU A 56 33.44 -5.54 -38.63
CA GLU A 56 34.42 -6.23 -37.82
C GLU A 56 34.62 -5.46 -36.51
N ILE A 57 34.19 -6.09 -35.41
CA ILE A 57 34.34 -5.56 -34.07
C ILE A 57 35.42 -6.37 -33.38
N GLN A 58 36.47 -5.70 -32.93
CA GLN A 58 37.55 -6.36 -32.21
C GLN A 58 37.26 -6.37 -30.70
N HIS A 59 37.62 -7.49 -30.08
CA HIS A 59 37.67 -7.61 -28.64
C HIS A 59 38.89 -6.88 -28.07
N HIS A 60 38.90 -6.59 -26.77
CA HIS A 60 40.08 -6.04 -26.10
C HIS A 60 41.32 -6.96 -26.19
N THR A 61 41.13 -8.24 -26.56
CA THR A 61 42.21 -9.21 -26.82
C THR A 61 42.70 -9.23 -28.27
N GLY A 62 42.24 -8.28 -29.11
CA GLY A 62 42.59 -8.20 -30.54
C GLY A 62 41.89 -9.22 -31.43
N ARG A 63 41.07 -10.12 -30.88
CA ARG A 63 40.30 -11.11 -31.65
C ARG A 63 39.03 -10.48 -32.24
N VAL A 64 38.71 -10.79 -33.48
CA VAL A 64 37.44 -10.39 -34.10
C VAL A 64 36.29 -11.15 -33.41
N LEU A 65 35.23 -10.44 -33.04
CA LEU A 65 34.04 -11.05 -32.44
C LEU A 65 33.27 -11.90 -33.44
N ASP A 66 32.91 -13.10 -33.01
CA ASP A 66 31.93 -13.91 -33.71
C ASP A 66 30.54 -13.23 -33.69
N GLN A 67 29.74 -13.50 -34.72
CA GLN A 67 28.41 -12.91 -34.87
C GLN A 67 27.50 -13.28 -33.69
N ARG A 68 27.59 -14.52 -33.21
CA ARG A 68 26.84 -14.99 -32.03
C ARG A 68 27.14 -14.14 -30.79
N THR A 69 28.42 -13.81 -30.56
CA THR A 69 28.83 -12.97 -29.43
C THR A 69 28.32 -11.53 -29.57
N LYS A 70 28.25 -10.99 -30.79
CA LYS A 70 27.65 -9.65 -31.03
C LYS A 70 26.17 -9.65 -30.69
N ASP A 71 25.45 -10.69 -31.09
CA ASP A 71 24.01 -10.84 -30.81
C ASP A 71 23.74 -11.01 -29.30
N GLU A 72 24.55 -11.82 -28.61
CA GLU A 72 24.50 -11.97 -27.15
C GLU A 72 24.74 -10.64 -26.44
N ARG A 73 25.75 -9.87 -26.86
CA ARG A 73 26.02 -8.52 -26.32
C ARG A 73 24.84 -7.57 -26.54
N PHE A 74 24.21 -7.61 -27.71
CA PHE A 74 23.04 -6.79 -28.00
C PHE A 74 21.86 -7.11 -27.09
N LYS A 75 21.60 -8.40 -26.80
CA LYS A 75 20.58 -8.82 -25.83
C LYS A 75 20.87 -8.26 -24.43
N ILE A 76 22.09 -8.44 -23.96
CA ILE A 76 22.56 -7.96 -22.65
C ILE A 76 22.41 -6.43 -22.54
N ILE A 77 22.80 -5.68 -23.57
CA ILE A 77 22.64 -4.20 -23.63
C ILE A 77 21.17 -3.80 -23.57
N THR A 78 20.32 -4.50 -24.32
CA THR A 78 18.87 -4.21 -24.37
C THR A 78 18.22 -4.45 -23.02
N ASN A 79 18.57 -5.55 -22.35
CA ASN A 79 18.06 -5.86 -21.03
C ASN A 79 18.57 -4.91 -19.95
N ALA A 80 19.85 -4.51 -20.00
CA ALA A 80 20.40 -3.48 -19.12
C ALA A 80 19.66 -2.14 -19.29
N TYR A 81 19.36 -1.75 -20.54
CA TYR A 81 18.59 -0.55 -20.82
C TYR A 81 17.15 -0.64 -20.26
N HIS A 82 16.45 -1.75 -20.48
CA HIS A 82 15.08 -1.92 -19.96
C HIS A 82 15.03 -1.92 -18.43
N LEU A 83 16.02 -2.50 -17.76
CA LEU A 83 16.13 -2.49 -16.30
C LEU A 83 16.35 -1.08 -15.75
N LEU A 84 17.31 -0.35 -16.32
CA LEU A 84 17.69 0.99 -15.85
C LEU A 84 16.73 2.11 -16.27
N ARG A 85 15.94 1.89 -17.35
CA ARG A 85 14.96 2.86 -17.85
C ARG A 85 13.78 3.05 -16.89
N ASP A 86 13.29 1.97 -16.30
CA ASP A 86 12.15 1.98 -15.39
C ASP A 86 12.64 2.24 -13.96
N GLU A 87 12.18 3.32 -13.34
CA GLU A 87 12.58 3.71 -11.99
C GLU A 87 12.24 2.65 -10.94
N ARG A 88 11.13 1.95 -11.10
CA ARG A 88 10.71 0.90 -10.16
C ARG A 88 11.66 -0.29 -10.22
N LYS A 89 11.96 -0.75 -11.44
CA LYS A 89 12.89 -1.88 -11.66
C LYS A 89 14.31 -1.51 -11.27
N LYS A 90 14.76 -0.30 -11.61
CA LYS A 90 16.04 0.26 -11.17
C LYS A 90 16.13 0.27 -9.64
N ARG A 91 15.12 0.81 -8.95
CA ARG A 91 15.10 0.86 -7.47
C ARG A 91 15.14 -0.53 -6.84
N GLN A 92 14.40 -1.49 -7.40
CA GLN A 92 14.46 -2.89 -6.95
C GLN A 92 15.84 -3.52 -7.15
N TYR A 93 16.51 -3.20 -8.26
CA TYR A 93 17.88 -3.61 -8.50
C TYR A 93 18.87 -2.92 -7.55
N ASP A 94 18.72 -1.63 -7.29
CA ASP A 94 19.63 -0.88 -6.43
C ASP A 94 19.51 -1.30 -4.96
N LEU A 95 18.29 -1.61 -4.48
CA LEU A 95 18.05 -2.03 -3.09
C LEU A 95 18.32 -3.52 -2.85
N TYR A 96 17.94 -4.38 -3.80
CA TYR A 96 17.89 -5.83 -3.59
C TYR A 96 18.68 -6.64 -4.61
N SER A 97 19.31 -5.99 -5.61
CA SER A 97 19.97 -6.65 -6.74
C SER A 97 19.06 -7.61 -7.53
N ILE A 98 17.75 -7.36 -7.50
CA ILE A 98 16.73 -8.17 -8.19
C ILE A 98 16.58 -7.71 -9.64
N GLY A 99 16.34 -8.65 -10.56
CA GLY A 99 15.99 -8.34 -11.96
C GLY A 99 17.17 -8.28 -12.93
N TRP A 100 18.39 -8.53 -12.46
CA TRP A 100 19.58 -8.69 -13.31
C TRP A 100 20.08 -10.13 -13.26
N ALA A 101 19.66 -10.97 -14.22
CA ALA A 101 19.94 -12.40 -14.24
C ALA A 101 20.81 -12.87 -15.42
N GLU A 102 21.09 -12.01 -16.40
CA GLU A 102 21.71 -12.43 -17.67
C GLU A 102 23.24 -12.45 -17.68
N ALA A 103 23.90 -11.95 -16.64
CA ALA A 103 25.36 -11.93 -16.58
C ALA A 103 25.97 -13.26 -16.10
N SER A 104 25.19 -14.10 -15.43
CA SER A 104 25.67 -15.35 -14.82
C SER A 104 24.87 -16.54 -15.34
N TYR A 105 25.44 -17.32 -16.26
CA TYR A 105 25.03 -18.72 -16.50
C TYR A 105 25.35 -19.65 -15.30
N GLN A 106 25.42 -19.10 -14.08
CA GLN A 106 25.62 -19.83 -12.85
C GLN A 106 24.43 -19.54 -11.92
N THR A 107 23.43 -20.40 -12.05
CA THR A 107 22.55 -20.90 -10.99
C THR A 107 22.55 -20.09 -9.69
N ARG A 108 21.60 -19.16 -9.58
CA ARG A 108 21.02 -18.77 -8.29
C ARG A 108 19.52 -19.03 -8.32
N PRO A 109 18.99 -19.97 -7.52
CA PRO A 109 17.56 -20.20 -7.46
C PRO A 109 16.94 -19.08 -6.64
N HIS A 110 16.39 -18.06 -7.30
CA HIS A 110 15.55 -17.08 -6.61
C HIS A 110 14.11 -17.61 -6.60
N SER A 111 13.68 -18.05 -5.43
CA SER A 111 12.32 -18.43 -5.10
C SER A 111 11.41 -17.20 -5.17
N THR A 112 10.84 -16.96 -6.35
CA THR A 112 9.70 -16.05 -6.48
C THR A 112 8.44 -16.88 -6.24
N ALA A 113 7.89 -16.78 -5.04
CA ALA A 113 6.57 -17.31 -4.72
C ALA A 113 5.54 -16.66 -5.65
N GLY A 114 4.78 -17.47 -6.40
CA GLY A 114 3.53 -17.05 -7.03
C GLY A 114 3.40 -17.18 -8.55
N TYR A 115 4.46 -17.54 -9.30
CA TYR A 115 4.32 -17.92 -10.71
C TYR A 115 4.72 -19.38 -10.88
N SER A 116 3.80 -20.21 -11.34
CA SER A 116 4.05 -21.63 -11.61
C SER A 116 5.06 -21.77 -12.76
N LYS A 117 6.35 -21.87 -12.41
CA LYS A 117 7.46 -22.16 -13.34
C LYS A 117 7.21 -23.40 -14.23
N ALA A 118 6.30 -24.28 -13.82
CA ALA A 118 5.92 -25.47 -14.58
C ALA A 118 5.12 -25.16 -15.85
N GLN A 119 4.35 -24.07 -15.87
CA GLN A 119 3.64 -23.61 -17.09
C GLN A 119 4.60 -22.92 -18.06
N ASP A 120 5.52 -22.09 -17.55
CA ASP A 120 6.49 -21.39 -18.38
C ASP A 120 7.50 -22.34 -19.05
N ALA A 121 7.92 -23.41 -18.36
CA ALA A 121 8.84 -24.39 -18.95
C ALA A 121 8.25 -25.09 -20.19
N LYS A 122 6.93 -25.27 -20.24
CA LYS A 122 6.24 -25.84 -21.41
C LYS A 122 6.18 -24.85 -22.57
N TYR A 123 6.01 -23.56 -22.28
CA TYR A 123 6.02 -22.49 -23.26
C TYR A 123 7.38 -22.33 -23.94
N TRP A 124 8.47 -22.34 -23.14
CA TRP A 124 9.83 -22.14 -23.66
C TRP A 124 10.39 -23.36 -24.40
N ASN A 125 9.90 -24.58 -24.12
CA ASN A 125 10.32 -25.81 -24.79
C ASN A 125 9.46 -26.18 -26.01
N ALA A 126 8.34 -25.47 -26.24
CA ALA A 126 7.47 -25.74 -27.38
C ALA A 126 8.05 -25.12 -28.66
N GLY A 127 8.42 -25.97 -29.63
CA GLY A 127 8.97 -25.51 -30.92
C GLY A 127 7.91 -24.92 -31.86
N ASN A 128 6.63 -25.27 -31.68
CA ASN A 128 5.49 -24.80 -32.46
C ASN A 128 4.24 -24.70 -31.57
N TRP A 129 3.25 -23.91 -32.01
CA TRP A 129 1.98 -23.70 -31.28
C TRP A 129 1.19 -25.00 -31.05
N ASP A 130 1.29 -25.99 -31.95
CA ASP A 130 0.65 -27.30 -31.76
C ASP A 130 1.31 -28.14 -30.65
N ASP A 131 2.60 -27.93 -30.39
CA ASP A 131 3.35 -28.63 -29.35
C ASP A 131 3.04 -28.06 -27.96
N TYR A 132 2.90 -26.73 -27.89
CA TYR A 132 2.37 -26.03 -26.72
C TYR A 132 0.97 -26.54 -26.33
N ARG A 133 0.08 -26.69 -27.33
CA ARG A 133 -1.29 -27.20 -27.13
C ARG A 133 -1.32 -28.62 -26.58
N LYS A 134 -0.39 -29.49 -27.00
CA LYS A 134 -0.27 -30.87 -26.47
C LYS A 134 0.27 -30.90 -25.05
N ALA A 135 1.16 -29.95 -24.70
CA ALA A 135 1.74 -29.84 -23.36
C ALA A 135 0.75 -29.34 -22.30
N GLU A 136 -0.31 -28.63 -22.68
CA GLU A 136 -1.37 -28.16 -21.77
C GLU A 136 -2.25 -29.29 -21.22
N GLY A 137 -2.13 -30.51 -21.74
CA GLY A 137 -2.92 -31.67 -21.30
C GLY A 137 -4.37 -31.62 -21.80
N PRO A 138 -5.17 -32.65 -21.50
CA PRO A 138 -6.59 -32.67 -21.86
C PRO A 138 -7.27 -31.44 -21.24
N ARG A 139 -8.04 -30.71 -22.05
CA ARG A 139 -8.88 -29.62 -21.53
C ARG A 139 -9.75 -30.20 -20.42
N VAL A 140 -9.62 -29.67 -19.20
CA VAL A 140 -10.52 -30.02 -18.11
C VAL A 140 -11.93 -29.78 -18.60
N ASP A 141 -12.80 -30.79 -18.48
CA ASP A 141 -14.19 -30.66 -18.90
C ASP A 141 -14.77 -29.39 -18.27
N PRO A 142 -15.40 -28.49 -19.04
CA PRO A 142 -15.87 -27.20 -18.52
C PRO A 142 -16.88 -27.37 -17.38
N ALA A 143 -17.54 -28.53 -17.31
CA ALA A 143 -18.41 -28.92 -16.20
C ALA A 143 -17.63 -29.23 -14.90
N ALA A 144 -16.50 -29.93 -14.99
CA ALA A 144 -15.64 -30.26 -13.84
C ALA A 144 -14.95 -29.01 -13.29
N ALA A 145 -14.40 -28.15 -14.16
CA ALA A 145 -13.81 -26.87 -13.75
C ALA A 145 -14.83 -25.94 -13.08
N ARG A 146 -16.10 -25.95 -13.55
CA ARG A 146 -17.19 -25.19 -12.91
C ARG A 146 -17.45 -25.70 -11.49
N ALA A 147 -17.51 -27.01 -11.27
CA ALA A 147 -17.77 -27.58 -9.96
C ALA A 147 -16.71 -27.21 -8.92
N GLU A 148 -15.44 -27.15 -9.30
CA GLU A 148 -14.35 -26.71 -8.41
C GLU A 148 -14.45 -25.22 -8.07
N ASN A 149 -14.74 -24.37 -9.06
CA ASN A 149 -14.91 -22.94 -8.84
C ASN A 149 -16.13 -22.60 -7.98
N MET A 150 -17.20 -23.40 -8.05
CA MET A 150 -18.40 -23.20 -7.22
C MET A 150 -18.11 -23.38 -5.72
N LYS A 151 -17.13 -24.21 -5.32
CA LYS A 151 -16.76 -24.38 -3.91
C LYS A 151 -16.23 -23.08 -3.31
N MET A 152 -15.40 -22.34 -4.06
CA MET A 152 -14.91 -21.03 -3.62
C MET A 152 -16.04 -20.01 -3.53
N VAL A 153 -16.99 -20.03 -4.47
CA VAL A 153 -18.18 -19.17 -4.42
C VAL A 153 -19.02 -19.44 -3.18
N TYR A 154 -19.27 -20.71 -2.84
CA TYR A 154 -20.00 -21.06 -1.62
C TYR A 154 -19.27 -20.64 -0.35
N LEU A 155 -17.93 -20.75 -0.30
CA LEU A 155 -17.14 -20.27 0.84
C LEU A 155 -17.19 -18.75 0.99
N LEU A 156 -17.11 -18.00 -0.11
CA LEU A 156 -17.24 -16.55 -0.10
C LEU A 156 -18.64 -16.11 0.32
N LEU A 157 -19.68 -16.79 -0.16
CA LEU A 157 -21.06 -16.54 0.23
C LEU A 157 -21.26 -16.81 1.74
N ALA A 158 -20.73 -17.93 2.25
CA ALA A 158 -20.79 -18.25 3.67
C ALA A 158 -20.05 -17.20 4.53
N ALA A 159 -18.86 -16.77 4.10
CA ALA A 159 -18.11 -15.71 4.78
C ALA A 159 -18.87 -14.38 4.78
N ALA A 160 -19.55 -14.03 3.68
CA ALA A 160 -20.37 -12.82 3.58
C ALA A 160 -21.61 -12.89 4.50
N LEU A 161 -22.23 -14.06 4.65
CA LEU A 161 -23.33 -14.24 5.60
C LEU A 161 -22.86 -14.11 7.05
N VAL A 162 -21.71 -14.69 7.39
CA VAL A 162 -21.13 -14.57 8.75
C VAL A 162 -20.73 -13.13 9.05
N SER A 163 -20.15 -12.41 8.09
CA SER A 163 -19.79 -11.01 8.30
C SER A 163 -21.01 -10.11 8.47
N CYS A 164 -22.08 -10.35 7.70
CA CYS A 164 -23.35 -9.64 7.86
C CYS A 164 -23.98 -9.91 9.24
N ALA A 165 -24.01 -11.17 9.68
CA ALA A 165 -24.50 -11.52 11.02
C ALA A 165 -23.69 -10.84 12.12
N ALA A 166 -22.35 -10.81 12.00
CA ALA A 166 -21.49 -10.12 12.95
C ALA A 166 -21.76 -8.60 12.99
N GLN A 167 -21.96 -7.97 11.83
CA GLN A 167 -22.32 -6.55 11.75
C GLN A 167 -23.67 -6.25 12.42
N ILE A 168 -24.67 -7.11 12.26
CA ILE A 168 -25.98 -6.97 12.93
C ILE A 168 -25.81 -7.01 14.45
N LEU A 169 -25.01 -7.95 14.99
CA LEU A 169 -24.79 -8.05 16.42
C LEU A 169 -24.08 -6.83 17.01
N VAL A 170 -23.14 -6.23 16.27
CA VAL A 170 -22.48 -4.98 16.69
C VAL A 170 -23.47 -3.81 16.62
N ALA A 171 -24.20 -3.67 15.52
CA ALA A 171 -25.18 -2.59 15.35
C ALA A 171 -26.29 -2.62 16.42
N GLN A 172 -26.71 -3.80 16.85
CA GLN A 172 -27.69 -3.94 17.95
C GLN A 172 -27.17 -3.33 19.26
N ARG A 173 -25.89 -3.52 19.59
CA ARG A 173 -25.29 -2.96 20.81
C ARG A 173 -25.22 -1.43 20.74
N ASP A 174 -24.77 -0.90 19.62
CA ASP A 174 -24.66 0.55 19.43
C ASP A 174 -26.04 1.24 19.51
N VAL A 175 -27.08 0.59 18.96
CA VAL A 175 -28.47 1.09 19.03
C VAL A 175 -29.00 1.02 20.47
N GLU A 176 -28.75 -0.07 21.20
CA GLU A 176 -29.14 -0.17 22.62
C GLU A 176 -28.49 0.92 23.46
N ASP A 177 -27.20 1.19 23.26
CA ASP A 177 -26.49 2.23 24.02
C ASP A 177 -26.98 3.63 23.67
N ALA A 178 -27.24 3.92 22.39
CA ALA A 178 -27.85 5.18 21.97
C ALA A 178 -29.26 5.36 22.56
N LEU A 179 -30.07 4.30 22.59
CA LEU A 179 -31.38 4.32 23.22
C LEU A 179 -31.27 4.52 24.73
N ARG A 180 -30.35 3.83 25.43
CA ARG A 180 -30.14 4.03 26.88
C ARG A 180 -29.81 5.48 27.20
N LEU A 181 -28.88 6.09 26.47
CA LEU A 181 -28.52 7.49 26.65
C LEU A 181 -29.70 8.43 26.40
N ALA A 182 -30.49 8.18 25.37
CA ALA A 182 -31.69 8.97 25.08
C ALA A 182 -32.72 8.86 26.22
N TRP A 183 -32.93 7.67 26.76
CA TRP A 183 -33.85 7.44 27.89
C TRP A 183 -33.36 8.09 29.18
N GLU A 184 -32.04 8.07 29.42
CA GLU A 184 -31.44 8.77 30.57
C GLU A 184 -31.64 10.28 30.45
N MET A 185 -31.35 10.86 29.28
CA MET A 185 -31.59 12.30 29.03
C MET A 185 -33.05 12.67 29.20
N GLU A 186 -33.97 11.85 28.68
CA GLU A 186 -35.40 12.08 28.86
C GLU A 186 -35.80 12.02 30.34
N LYS A 187 -35.25 11.06 31.10
CA LYS A 187 -35.51 10.93 32.53
C LYS A 187 -35.05 12.15 33.30
N PHE A 188 -33.84 12.66 33.03
CA PHE A 188 -33.33 13.90 33.63
C PHE A 188 -34.17 15.12 33.22
N ALA A 189 -34.48 15.28 31.94
CA ALA A 189 -35.32 16.39 31.50
C ALA A 189 -36.71 16.37 32.14
N ARG A 190 -37.32 15.18 32.31
CA ARG A 190 -38.59 15.02 33.00
C ARG A 190 -38.50 15.31 34.50
N SER A 191 -37.43 14.89 35.18
CA SER A 191 -37.23 15.23 36.59
C SER A 191 -37.04 16.73 36.77
N ASP A 192 -36.21 17.36 35.94
CA ASP A 192 -35.95 18.80 36.01
C ASP A 192 -37.21 19.62 35.75
N LEU A 193 -38.02 19.22 34.76
CA LEU A 193 -39.31 19.85 34.49
C LEU A 193 -40.28 19.66 35.67
N ARG A 194 -40.28 18.48 36.30
CA ARG A 194 -41.12 18.20 37.45
C ARG A 194 -40.69 19.05 38.65
N GLU A 195 -39.40 19.13 38.93
CA GLU A 195 -38.86 19.97 39.99
C GLU A 195 -39.18 21.44 39.73
N ALA A 196 -38.99 21.93 38.50
CA ALA A 196 -39.37 23.31 38.15
C ALA A 196 -40.88 23.56 38.34
N ARG A 197 -41.73 22.58 38.03
CA ARG A 197 -43.19 22.68 38.23
C ARG A 197 -43.57 22.65 39.70
N ASP A 198 -42.90 21.82 40.49
CA ASP A 198 -43.07 21.71 41.94
C ASP A 198 -42.21 22.76 42.69
N ASN A 199 -41.67 23.77 41.98
CA ASN A 199 -40.82 24.87 42.48
C ASN A 199 -39.61 24.41 43.34
N TYR A 200 -39.02 23.25 43.02
CA TYR A 200 -37.96 22.59 43.79
C TYR A 200 -38.36 22.27 45.24
N GLY A 201 -39.66 22.11 45.51
CA GLY A 201 -40.20 21.87 46.85
C GLY A 201 -40.37 23.13 47.71
N TYR A 202 -40.03 24.32 47.19
CA TYR A 202 -40.32 25.60 47.84
C TYR A 202 -41.72 26.07 47.41
N GLY A 203 -42.56 26.51 48.36
CA GLY A 203 -43.91 26.97 48.05
C GLY A 203 -43.94 28.35 47.35
N LEU A 204 -45.14 28.94 47.34
CA LEU A 204 -45.40 30.21 46.63
C LEU A 204 -45.26 31.45 47.52
N GLU A 205 -44.93 31.27 48.81
CA GLU A 205 -44.84 32.38 49.75
C GLU A 205 -43.64 33.30 49.45
N ARG A 206 -43.69 34.53 49.95
CA ARG A 206 -42.66 35.55 49.70
C ARG A 206 -41.27 35.06 50.15
N ASP A 207 -41.19 34.53 51.37
CA ASP A 207 -39.93 34.11 51.98
C ASP A 207 -39.33 32.90 51.27
N GLU A 208 -40.17 31.96 50.85
CA GLU A 208 -39.79 30.78 50.08
C GLU A 208 -39.24 31.16 48.70
N ARG A 209 -39.87 32.14 48.04
CA ARG A 209 -39.36 32.70 46.78
C ARG A 209 -38.01 33.38 46.94
N ILE A 210 -37.80 34.12 48.04
CA ILE A 210 -36.51 34.78 48.35
C ILE A 210 -35.44 33.73 48.61
N SER A 211 -35.74 32.72 49.44
CA SER A 211 -34.86 31.59 49.71
C SER A 211 -34.45 30.86 48.42
N ARG A 212 -35.41 30.61 47.51
CA ARG A 212 -35.13 30.03 46.18
C ARG A 212 -34.19 30.90 45.35
N PHE A 213 -34.40 32.22 45.32
CA PHE A 213 -33.53 33.14 44.58
C PHE A 213 -32.11 33.17 45.15
N LEU A 214 -31.97 33.22 46.48
CA LEU A 214 -30.69 33.18 47.16
C LEU A 214 -29.96 31.86 46.88
N GLY A 215 -30.66 30.72 47.00
CA GLY A 215 -30.13 29.40 46.65
C GLY A 215 -29.63 29.33 45.20
N HIS A 216 -30.42 29.81 44.24
CA HIS A 216 -30.00 29.82 42.83
C HIS A 216 -28.80 30.74 42.58
N ARG A 217 -28.80 31.95 43.17
CA ARG A 217 -27.67 32.90 43.10
C ARG A 217 -26.40 32.31 43.69
N ARG A 218 -26.52 31.60 44.82
CA ARG A 218 -25.43 30.98 45.55
C ARG A 218 -24.76 29.88 44.74
N PHE A 219 -25.57 29.00 44.14
CA PHE A 219 -25.08 28.00 43.19
C PHE A 219 -24.35 28.64 42.01
N ASN A 220 -24.89 29.73 41.45
CA ASN A 220 -24.29 30.40 40.29
C ASN A 220 -22.97 31.14 40.62
N ASN A 221 -22.86 31.72 41.82
CA ASN A 221 -21.66 32.46 42.24
C ASN A 221 -20.53 31.56 42.77
N HIS A 222 -20.87 30.50 43.50
CA HIS A 222 -19.87 29.68 44.21
C HIS A 222 -19.59 28.33 43.53
N GLY A 223 -20.43 27.91 42.56
CA GLY A 223 -20.29 26.62 41.87
C GLY A 223 -20.24 25.45 42.85
N ASN A 224 -19.46 24.40 42.55
CA ASN A 224 -19.37 23.19 43.39
C ASN A 224 -18.41 23.32 44.59
N ARG A 225 -18.00 24.54 44.99
CA ARG A 225 -17.07 24.73 46.12
C ARG A 225 -17.81 24.60 47.45
N THR A 226 -17.72 23.42 48.07
CA THR A 226 -18.46 23.06 49.28
C THR A 226 -18.26 24.00 50.46
N SER A 227 -17.04 24.51 50.70
CA SER A 227 -16.77 25.45 51.81
C SER A 227 -17.44 26.81 51.60
N ALA A 228 -17.35 27.37 50.41
CA ALA A 228 -18.03 28.62 50.03
C ALA A 228 -19.57 28.44 50.02
N LEU A 229 -20.02 27.25 49.60
CA LEU A 229 -21.40 26.78 49.72
C LEU A 229 -21.80 26.36 51.14
N MET A 230 -21.00 26.55 52.19
CA MET A 230 -21.51 26.53 53.57
C MET A 230 -21.52 27.93 54.17
N GLU A 231 -20.49 28.73 53.93
CA GLU A 231 -20.39 30.11 54.41
C GLU A 231 -21.55 30.99 53.94
N ALA A 232 -21.86 31.00 52.64
CA ALA A 232 -22.96 31.82 52.12
C ALA A 232 -24.38 31.41 52.64
N GLU A 233 -24.55 30.24 53.27
CA GLU A 233 -25.83 29.70 53.76
C GLU A 233 -26.12 30.35 55.07
N THR A 234 -25.07 30.41 55.89
CA THR A 234 -25.09 31.11 57.16
C THR A 234 -25.33 32.60 56.98
N GLU A 235 -24.89 33.18 55.85
CA GLU A 235 -25.21 34.57 55.50
C GLU A 235 -26.66 34.72 55.02
N ASP A 236 -27.12 33.86 54.13
CA ASP A 236 -28.50 33.88 53.62
C ASP A 236 -29.52 33.64 54.74
N LEU A 237 -29.24 32.75 55.69
CA LEU A 237 -30.09 32.50 56.86
C LEU A 237 -30.21 33.73 57.77
N LYS A 238 -29.13 34.51 57.93
CA LYS A 238 -29.17 35.78 58.67
C LYS A 238 -30.04 36.81 57.97
N VAL A 239 -29.90 36.94 56.65
CA VAL A 239 -30.73 37.85 55.84
C VAL A 239 -32.22 37.48 55.94
N LEU A 240 -32.54 36.18 55.95
CA LEU A 240 -33.92 35.73 56.12
C LEU A 240 -34.48 36.01 57.52
N ASP A 241 -33.65 35.94 58.56
CA ASP A 241 -34.04 36.27 59.94
C ASP A 241 -34.28 37.79 60.10
N GLU A 242 -33.42 38.61 59.49
CA GLU A 242 -33.57 40.07 59.44
C GLU A 242 -34.83 40.53 58.69
N LEU A 243 -35.26 39.79 57.66
CA LEU A 243 -36.47 40.10 56.89
C LEU A 243 -37.78 39.66 57.57
N LYS A 244 -37.70 38.84 58.63
CA LYS A 244 -38.85 38.37 59.43
C LYS A 244 -39.14 39.23 60.66
N MET A 245 -38.26 40.18 61.00
CA MET A 245 -38.55 41.28 61.94
C MET A 245 -39.43 42.35 61.29
#